data_AF-A0A1F9T9G0-F1
#
_entry.id   AF-A0A1F9T9G0-F1
#
_cell.length_a   1.000
_cell.length_b   1.000
_cell.length_c   1.000
_cell.angle_alpha   90.00
_cell.angle_beta   90.00
_cell.angle_gamma   90.00
#
_symmetry.space_group_name_H-M   'P 1'
#
loop_
_entity.id
_entity.type
_entity.pdbx_description
1 polymer ?
#
loop_
_entity_poly.entity_id
_entity_poly.type
_entity_poly.pdbx_seq_one_letter_code
_entity_poly.pdbx_strand_id
1 'polypeptide(L)'
;MYEAHAFDRTPTGPIVAFELFLLAFSGFTLYWLWKNEKKGAQRFFLAAGGLFIHQFFTSPMWHNYKLGWWSYLYQDISWISTFAWASLIMWTLTLVDRFRANWPDWKRFPVYLAVLAPAALVYEAILLKLGVSGYSPEVQQAISGRTLLGTPVETFVYVPVFMALVVSFTKYWSFYIMSKPVIPLRHRPWVRSFAITLVSVLLFEITVEPMVQNVGFPAWSYIFHDITLVLTGAWIVLTWLAINLVDKFFIHFSLRGKFLAYLGVVFAGVLPAEIWLIASGHRVYGPSTVSAFTGLHVPWTLVPVEVVFGIPLYFALILSFVKYWEIILDNK
;
A
#
# COMPACT_ATOMS: atom_id res chain seq x y z
N MET A 1 25.71 -16.53 0.82
CA MET A 1 25.02 -15.97 -0.35
C MET A 1 23.61 -16.52 -0.33
N TYR A 2 22.61 -15.68 -0.07
CA TYR A 2 21.22 -16.06 -0.26
C TYR A 2 20.97 -15.94 -1.76
N GLU A 3 20.79 -17.06 -2.47
CA GLU A 3 20.28 -16.99 -3.85
C GLU A 3 18.81 -16.64 -3.76
N ALA A 4 18.51 -15.34 -3.78
CA ALA A 4 17.20 -14.89 -4.23
C ALA A 4 16.95 -15.60 -5.57
N HIS A 5 15.80 -16.27 -5.71
CA HIS A 5 15.31 -16.97 -6.91
C HIS A 5 15.50 -18.49 -7.02
N ALA A 6 16.20 -19.18 -6.11
CA ALA A 6 16.37 -20.64 -6.13
C ALA A 6 15.29 -21.41 -5.31
N PHE A 7 14.03 -20.99 -5.38
CA PHE A 7 12.96 -21.62 -4.59
C PHE A 7 12.17 -22.66 -5.40
N ASP A 8 11.63 -23.66 -4.70
CA ASP A 8 10.81 -24.72 -5.27
C ASP A 8 9.52 -24.13 -5.89
N ARG A 9 9.47 -24.13 -7.23
CA ARG A 9 8.33 -23.69 -8.05
C ARG A 9 7.45 -24.86 -8.48
N THR A 10 7.59 -26.02 -7.84
CA THR A 10 6.78 -27.20 -8.16
C THR A 10 5.45 -27.13 -7.40
N PRO A 11 4.32 -26.87 -8.08
CA PRO A 11 3.05 -26.80 -7.38
C PRO A 11 2.61 -28.20 -6.93
N THR A 12 2.19 -28.29 -5.68
CA THR A 12 1.56 -29.50 -5.13
C THR A 12 0.08 -29.54 -5.50
N GLY A 13 -0.55 -30.72 -5.50
CA GLY A 13 -2.00 -30.86 -5.78
C GLY A 13 -2.90 -29.89 -4.98
N PRO A 14 -2.69 -29.73 -3.65
CA PRO A 14 -3.42 -28.74 -2.85
C PRO A 14 -3.21 -27.29 -3.30
N ILE A 15 -2.00 -26.94 -3.76
CA ILE A 15 -1.69 -25.58 -4.23
C ILE A 15 -2.37 -25.32 -5.57
N VAL A 16 -2.38 -26.28 -6.49
CA VAL A 16 -3.12 -26.16 -7.75
C VAL A 16 -4.61 -25.97 -7.49
N ALA A 17 -5.19 -26.75 -6.59
CA ALA A 17 -6.59 -26.60 -6.20
C ALA A 17 -6.87 -25.22 -5.59
N PHE A 18 -5.96 -24.72 -4.76
CA PHE A 18 -6.02 -23.38 -4.19
C PHE A 18 -5.93 -22.28 -5.27
N GLU A 19 -4.99 -22.35 -6.20
CA GLU A 19 -4.87 -21.41 -7.32
C GLU A 19 -6.14 -21.37 -8.17
N LEU A 20 -6.69 -22.54 -8.53
CA LEU A 20 -7.94 -22.64 -9.28
C LEU A 20 -9.12 -22.04 -8.51
N PHE A 21 -9.19 -22.25 -7.20
CA PHE A 21 -10.20 -21.63 -6.35
C PHE A 21 -10.09 -20.10 -6.35
N LEU A 22 -8.88 -19.55 -6.20
CA LEU A 22 -8.66 -18.10 -6.23
C LEU A 22 -8.99 -17.48 -7.59
N LEU A 23 -8.66 -18.17 -8.67
CA LEU A 23 -9.03 -17.75 -10.02
C LEU A 23 -10.54 -17.79 -10.23
N ALA A 24 -11.22 -18.86 -9.81
CA ALA A 24 -12.66 -18.97 -9.90
C ALA A 24 -13.36 -17.88 -9.07
N PHE A 25 -12.88 -17.63 -7.85
CA PHE A 25 -13.38 -16.56 -6.98
C PHE A 25 -13.19 -15.17 -7.61
N SER A 26 -12.01 -14.91 -8.16
CA SER A 26 -11.70 -13.62 -8.81
C SER A 26 -12.48 -13.42 -10.10
N GLY A 27 -12.58 -14.47 -10.92
CA GLY A 27 -13.39 -14.48 -12.15
C GLY A 27 -14.87 -14.27 -11.87
N PHE A 28 -15.41 -14.96 -10.87
CA PHE A 28 -16.79 -14.76 -10.41
C PHE A 28 -17.01 -13.33 -9.91
N THR A 29 -16.10 -12.80 -9.10
CA THR A 29 -16.19 -11.44 -8.56
C THR A 29 -16.18 -10.40 -9.68
N LEU A 30 -15.25 -10.53 -10.63
CA LEU A 30 -15.16 -9.63 -11.78
C LEU A 30 -16.42 -9.71 -12.65
N TYR A 31 -16.90 -10.92 -12.96
CA TYR A 31 -18.13 -11.13 -13.72
C TYR A 31 -19.34 -10.51 -13.02
N TRP A 32 -19.48 -10.76 -11.72
CA TRP A 32 -20.58 -10.24 -10.92
C TRP A 32 -20.54 -8.71 -10.87
N LEU A 33 -19.38 -8.10 -10.63
CA LEU A 33 -19.19 -6.65 -10.63
C LEU A 33 -19.48 -6.05 -12.00
N TRP A 34 -19.02 -6.68 -13.08
CA TRP A 34 -19.28 -6.20 -14.44
C TRP A 34 -20.77 -6.17 -14.76
N LYS A 35 -21.53 -7.18 -14.30
CA LYS A 35 -22.97 -7.30 -14.56
C LYS A 35 -23.83 -6.43 -13.65
N ASN A 36 -23.45 -6.26 -12.38
CA ASN A 36 -24.33 -5.67 -11.36
C ASN A 36 -23.90 -4.27 -10.90
N GLU A 37 -22.65 -3.86 -11.15
CA GLU A 37 -22.11 -2.58 -10.66
C GLU A 37 -21.66 -1.69 -11.81
N LYS A 38 -22.07 -0.41 -11.76
CA LYS A 38 -21.62 0.57 -12.76
C LYS A 38 -20.10 0.73 -12.69
N LYS A 39 -19.42 0.48 -13.81
CA LYS A 39 -17.95 0.48 -13.90
C LYS A 39 -17.29 -0.49 -12.90
N GLY A 40 -17.97 -1.56 -12.53
CA GLY A 40 -17.49 -2.55 -11.54
C GLY A 40 -16.13 -3.15 -11.91
N ALA A 41 -15.93 -3.53 -13.17
CA ALA A 41 -14.64 -4.04 -13.66
C ALA A 41 -13.50 -3.01 -13.51
N GLN A 42 -13.75 -1.74 -13.81
CA GLN A 42 -12.73 -0.69 -13.64
C GLN A 42 -12.37 -0.48 -12.17
N ARG A 43 -13.36 -0.56 -11.26
CA ARG A 43 -13.11 -0.50 -9.81
C ARG A 43 -12.32 -1.70 -9.30
N PHE A 44 -12.58 -2.89 -9.86
CA PHE A 44 -11.79 -4.09 -9.56
C PHE A 44 -10.33 -3.90 -9.95
N PHE A 45 -10.04 -3.43 -11.17
CA PHE A 45 -8.67 -3.18 -11.60
C PHE A 45 -8.00 -2.02 -10.84
N LEU A 46 -8.75 -1.03 -10.36
CA LEU A 46 -8.21 -0.03 -9.43
C LEU A 46 -7.77 -0.65 -8.10
N ALA A 47 -8.59 -1.52 -7.51
CA ALA A 47 -8.25 -2.21 -6.27
C ALA A 47 -7.03 -3.11 -6.46
N ALA A 48 -6.99 -3.87 -7.57
CA ALA A 48 -5.84 -4.69 -7.94
C ALA A 48 -4.59 -3.83 -8.17
N GLY A 49 -4.71 -2.66 -8.82
CA GLY A 49 -3.60 -1.74 -9.03
C GLY A 49 -3.06 -1.14 -7.73
N GLY A 50 -3.94 -0.70 -6.82
CA GLY A 50 -3.52 -0.19 -5.51
C GLY A 50 -2.84 -1.25 -4.65
N LEU A 51 -3.34 -2.48 -4.71
CA LEU A 51 -2.73 -3.60 -4.03
C LEU A 51 -1.41 -4.02 -4.68
N PHE A 52 -1.32 -4.03 -6.00
CA PHE A 52 -0.08 -4.31 -6.72
C PHE A 52 1.00 -3.29 -6.36
N ILE A 53 0.66 -1.99 -6.29
CA ILE A 53 1.58 -0.94 -5.83
C ILE A 53 2.14 -1.25 -4.46
N HIS A 54 1.27 -1.62 -3.52
CA HIS A 54 1.68 -2.05 -2.19
C HIS A 54 2.58 -3.28 -2.26
N GLN A 55 2.13 -4.36 -2.90
CA GLN A 55 2.85 -5.63 -3.00
C GLN A 55 4.20 -5.52 -3.72
N PHE A 56 4.31 -4.60 -4.67
CA PHE A 56 5.55 -4.28 -5.36
C PHE A 56 6.56 -3.66 -4.43
N PHE A 57 6.12 -2.70 -3.63
CA PHE A 57 7.02 -2.05 -2.69
C PHE A 57 7.44 -3.00 -1.58
N THR A 58 6.51 -3.73 -0.99
CA THR A 58 6.76 -4.62 0.15
C THR A 58 7.19 -6.03 -0.27
N SER A 59 7.50 -6.25 -1.55
CA SER A 59 7.95 -7.57 -2.04
C SER A 59 9.15 -8.12 -1.27
N PRO A 60 10.11 -7.33 -0.75
CA PRO A 60 11.22 -7.89 0.00
C PRO A 60 10.85 -8.39 1.41
N MET A 61 9.67 -8.02 1.91
CA MET A 61 9.21 -8.40 3.26
C MET A 61 8.68 -9.82 3.32
N TRP A 62 8.25 -10.37 2.18
CA TRP A 62 7.65 -11.68 2.10
C TRP A 62 8.10 -12.44 0.87
N HIS A 63 7.96 -13.73 0.96
CA HIS A 63 8.23 -14.64 -0.13
C HIS A 63 6.95 -15.37 -0.48
N ASN A 64 6.67 -15.51 -1.78
CA ASN A 64 5.66 -16.43 -2.25
C ASN A 64 6.34 -17.63 -2.89
N TYR A 65 5.97 -18.82 -2.44
CA TYR A 65 6.58 -20.09 -2.81
C TYR A 65 5.58 -21.01 -3.50
N LYS A 66 6.11 -22.00 -4.23
CA LYS A 66 5.37 -23.18 -4.71
C LYS A 66 4.18 -22.91 -5.64
N LEU A 67 3.91 -21.65 -6.00
CA LEU A 67 2.98 -21.32 -7.05
C LEU A 67 3.59 -21.65 -8.41
N GLY A 68 2.74 -21.88 -9.41
CA GLY A 68 3.21 -22.12 -10.78
C GLY A 68 3.98 -20.91 -11.33
N TRP A 69 4.96 -21.14 -12.21
CA TRP A 69 5.78 -20.06 -12.81
C TRP A 69 4.95 -18.95 -13.49
N TRP A 70 3.75 -19.28 -13.97
CA TRP A 70 2.80 -18.39 -14.61
C TRP A 70 2.04 -17.48 -13.63
N SER A 71 2.09 -17.79 -12.33
CA SER A 71 1.38 -17.03 -11.29
C SER A 71 2.11 -15.75 -10.88
N TYR A 72 3.41 -15.66 -11.15
CA TYR A 72 4.28 -14.55 -10.74
C TYR A 72 4.30 -13.45 -11.80
N LEU A 73 4.13 -12.20 -11.36
CA LEU A 73 4.14 -11.01 -12.21
C LEU A 73 5.50 -10.28 -12.16
N TYR A 74 6.05 -10.14 -10.96
CA TYR A 74 7.37 -9.54 -10.73
C TYR A 74 7.96 -10.14 -9.46
N GLN A 75 9.11 -10.80 -9.59
CA GLN A 75 9.77 -11.54 -8.50
C GLN A 75 8.77 -12.46 -7.78
N ASP A 76 8.53 -12.22 -6.49
CA ASP A 76 7.65 -13.02 -5.65
C ASP A 76 6.19 -12.52 -5.66
N ILE A 77 5.83 -11.52 -6.47
CA ILE A 77 4.46 -10.99 -6.51
C ILE A 77 3.58 -11.88 -7.40
N SER A 78 2.56 -12.49 -6.81
CA SER A 78 1.59 -13.30 -7.55
C SER A 78 0.36 -12.51 -7.98
N TRP A 79 0.08 -12.45 -9.28
CA TRP A 79 -1.13 -11.77 -9.79
C TRP A 79 -2.41 -12.49 -9.38
N ILE A 80 -2.36 -13.82 -9.17
CA ILE A 80 -3.50 -14.60 -8.68
C ILE A 80 -3.87 -14.15 -7.28
N SER A 81 -2.86 -14.01 -6.40
CA SER A 81 -3.08 -13.49 -5.05
C SER A 81 -3.53 -12.03 -5.09
N THR A 82 -2.94 -11.19 -5.96
CA THR A 82 -3.37 -9.80 -6.15
C THR A 82 -4.87 -9.71 -6.49
N PHE A 83 -5.35 -10.56 -7.40
CA PHE A 83 -6.76 -10.58 -7.81
C PHE A 83 -7.68 -11.15 -6.72
N ALA A 84 -7.24 -12.14 -5.96
CA ALA A 84 -7.99 -12.67 -4.83
C ALA A 84 -8.20 -11.60 -3.74
N TRP A 85 -7.13 -10.90 -3.37
CA TRP A 85 -7.18 -9.77 -2.45
C TRP A 85 -8.06 -8.62 -2.97
N ALA A 86 -7.93 -8.26 -4.25
CA ALA A 86 -8.79 -7.26 -4.88
C ALA A 86 -10.27 -7.68 -4.83
N SER A 87 -10.56 -8.97 -4.98
CA SER A 87 -11.91 -9.52 -4.84
C SER A 87 -12.45 -9.35 -3.43
N LEU A 88 -11.65 -9.65 -2.39
CA LEU A 88 -12.03 -9.44 -0.99
C LEU A 88 -12.30 -7.96 -0.69
N ILE A 89 -11.46 -7.06 -1.18
CA ILE A 89 -11.65 -5.61 -1.07
C ILE A 89 -12.97 -5.22 -1.72
N MET A 90 -13.20 -5.62 -2.98
CA MET A 90 -14.39 -5.23 -3.73
C MET A 90 -15.68 -5.77 -3.12
N TRP A 91 -15.70 -7.02 -2.65
CA TRP A 91 -16.85 -7.56 -1.92
C TRP A 91 -17.12 -6.76 -0.66
N THR A 92 -16.08 -6.45 0.12
CA THR A 92 -16.24 -5.65 1.34
C THR A 92 -16.82 -4.27 1.03
N LEU A 93 -16.26 -3.57 0.04
CA LEU A 93 -16.74 -2.25 -0.36
C LEU A 93 -18.20 -2.31 -0.81
N THR A 94 -18.55 -3.27 -1.67
CA THR A 94 -19.91 -3.42 -2.20
C THR A 94 -20.91 -3.79 -1.11
N LEU A 95 -20.58 -4.76 -0.24
CA LEU A 95 -21.47 -5.19 0.84
C LEU A 95 -21.74 -4.04 1.81
N VAL A 96 -20.70 -3.36 2.28
CA VAL A 96 -20.85 -2.22 3.20
C VAL A 96 -21.58 -1.06 2.52
N ASP A 97 -21.28 -0.75 1.26
CA ASP A 97 -21.99 0.29 0.51
C ASP A 97 -23.48 -0.04 0.33
N ARG A 98 -23.83 -1.32 0.16
CA ARG A 98 -25.22 -1.76 0.01
C ARG A 98 -25.97 -1.78 1.34
N PHE A 99 -25.39 -2.35 2.40
CA PHE A 99 -26.02 -2.46 3.72
C PHE A 99 -26.03 -1.13 4.49
N ARG A 100 -25.10 -0.23 4.22
CA ARG A 100 -24.97 1.09 4.89
C ARG A 100 -25.04 2.24 3.89
N ALA A 101 -25.88 2.12 2.86
CA ALA A 101 -26.02 3.12 1.79
C ALA A 101 -26.28 4.55 2.28
N ASN A 102 -27.04 4.69 3.38
CA ASN A 102 -27.39 6.00 3.96
C ASN A 102 -26.30 6.60 4.85
N TRP A 103 -25.20 5.88 5.11
CA TRP A 103 -24.13 6.38 5.96
C TRP A 103 -23.18 7.28 5.16
N PRO A 104 -22.69 8.38 5.74
CA PRO A 104 -21.63 9.15 5.12
C PRO A 104 -20.35 8.30 4.99
N ASP A 105 -19.54 8.58 3.96
CA ASP A 105 -18.34 7.80 3.63
C ASP A 105 -17.38 7.64 4.81
N TRP A 106 -17.20 8.67 5.64
CA TRP A 106 -16.32 8.63 6.80
C TRP A 106 -16.75 7.62 7.88
N LYS A 107 -18.06 7.33 7.98
CA LYS A 107 -18.59 6.29 8.88
C LYS A 107 -18.48 4.89 8.26
N ARG A 108 -18.59 4.79 6.94
CA ARG A 108 -18.43 3.51 6.23
C ARG A 108 -16.97 3.06 6.20
N PHE A 109 -16.02 3.99 6.17
CA PHE A 109 -14.60 3.67 6.12
C PHE A 109 -14.10 2.71 7.21
N PRO A 110 -14.31 2.98 8.51
CA PRO A 110 -13.92 2.04 9.56
C PRO A 110 -14.68 0.71 9.47
N VAL A 111 -15.90 0.69 8.93
CA VAL A 111 -16.65 -0.55 8.70
C VAL A 111 -16.02 -1.37 7.57
N TYR A 112 -15.51 -0.74 6.50
CA TYR A 112 -14.74 -1.45 5.48
C TYR A 112 -13.55 -2.18 6.12
N LEU A 113 -12.80 -1.49 6.98
CA LEU A 113 -11.63 -2.09 7.66
C LEU A 113 -12.05 -3.19 8.63
N ALA A 114 -13.11 -2.98 9.41
CA ALA A 114 -13.60 -3.96 10.38
C ALA A 114 -14.09 -5.27 9.72
N VAL A 115 -14.63 -5.19 8.49
CA VAL A 115 -15.06 -6.37 7.73
C VAL A 115 -13.88 -6.99 6.96
N LEU A 116 -13.03 -6.15 6.37
CA LEU A 116 -11.91 -6.61 5.54
C LEU A 116 -10.80 -7.25 6.37
N ALA A 117 -10.47 -6.71 7.54
CA ALA A 117 -9.35 -7.20 8.35
C ALA A 117 -9.52 -8.67 8.79
N PRO A 118 -10.68 -9.13 9.30
CA PRO A 118 -10.88 -10.54 9.58
C PRO A 118 -10.75 -11.44 8.34
N ALA A 119 -11.34 -11.03 7.20
CA ALA A 119 -11.24 -11.79 5.95
C ALA A 119 -9.79 -11.88 5.45
N ALA A 120 -9.05 -10.77 5.57
CA ALA A 120 -7.65 -10.67 5.24
C ALA A 120 -6.78 -11.58 6.12
N LEU A 121 -7.01 -11.60 7.43
CA LEU A 121 -6.29 -12.45 8.37
C LEU A 121 -6.54 -13.93 8.12
N VAL A 122 -7.79 -14.31 7.80
CA VAL A 122 -8.12 -15.69 7.41
C VAL A 122 -7.40 -16.08 6.13
N TYR A 123 -7.38 -15.19 5.13
CA TYR A 123 -6.70 -15.45 3.87
C TYR A 123 -5.18 -15.59 4.06
N GLU A 124 -4.56 -14.71 4.84
CA GLU A 124 -3.15 -14.79 5.23
C GLU A 124 -2.82 -16.11 5.95
N ALA A 125 -3.65 -16.51 6.93
CA ALA A 125 -3.46 -17.76 7.66
C ALA A 125 -3.51 -18.99 6.73
N ILE A 126 -4.37 -18.96 5.70
CA ILE A 126 -4.43 -20.02 4.68
C ILE A 126 -3.12 -20.04 3.86
N LEU A 127 -2.63 -18.88 3.42
CA LEU A 127 -1.40 -18.78 2.64
C LEU A 127 -0.18 -19.32 3.42
N LEU A 128 -0.05 -18.94 4.70
CA LEU A 128 1.02 -19.44 5.58
C LEU A 128 0.90 -20.95 5.80
N LYS A 129 -0.30 -21.46 6.08
CA LYS A 129 -0.53 -22.89 6.35
C LYS A 129 -0.26 -23.77 5.13
N LEU A 130 -0.59 -23.29 3.93
CA LEU A 130 -0.24 -23.97 2.67
C LEU A 130 1.25 -23.85 2.32
N GLY A 131 2.00 -23.01 3.04
CA GLY A 131 3.39 -22.70 2.74
C GLY A 131 3.55 -21.98 1.39
N VAL A 132 2.51 -21.27 0.97
CA VAL A 132 2.50 -20.43 -0.24
C VAL A 132 3.11 -19.07 0.06
N SER A 133 3.00 -18.59 1.29
CA SER A 133 3.65 -17.35 1.74
C SER A 133 4.56 -17.59 2.94
N GLY A 134 5.60 -16.78 3.07
CA GLY A 134 6.49 -16.75 4.24
C GLY A 134 7.09 -15.36 4.45
N TYR A 135 7.58 -15.11 5.66
CA TYR A 135 8.16 -13.83 6.05
C TYR A 135 9.68 -13.83 5.86
N SER A 136 10.22 -12.70 5.42
CA SER A 136 11.68 -12.45 5.36
C SER A 136 12.33 -12.51 6.75
N PRO A 137 13.64 -12.74 6.85
CA PRO A 137 14.36 -12.73 8.13
C PRO A 137 14.16 -11.45 8.94
N GLU A 138 14.12 -10.29 8.28
CA GLU A 138 13.92 -8.99 8.91
C GLU A 138 12.53 -8.88 9.53
N VAL A 139 11.48 -9.33 8.82
CA VAL A 139 10.12 -9.39 9.37
C VAL A 139 10.05 -10.39 10.53
N GLN A 140 10.71 -11.54 10.42
CA GLN A 140 10.77 -12.52 11.52
C GLN A 140 11.44 -11.97 12.78
N GLN A 141 12.44 -11.10 12.64
CA GLN A 141 13.09 -10.42 13.76
C GLN A 141 12.20 -9.36 14.41
N ALA A 142 11.33 -8.71 13.63
CA ALA A 142 10.37 -7.71 14.13
C ALA A 142 9.14 -8.33 14.83
N ILE A 143 8.83 -9.60 14.55
CA ILE A 143 7.70 -10.33 15.14
C ILE A 143 8.02 -10.76 16.58
N SER A 144 7.08 -10.55 17.52
CA SER A 144 7.23 -10.91 18.95
C SER A 144 7.25 -12.43 19.25
N GLY A 145 7.11 -13.27 18.23
CA GLY A 145 6.97 -14.72 18.34
C GLY A 145 5.59 -15.20 18.83
N ARG A 146 4.67 -14.28 19.14
CA ARG A 146 3.29 -14.62 19.52
C ARG A 146 2.45 -14.82 18.28
N THR A 147 1.69 -15.92 18.25
CA THR A 147 0.77 -16.21 17.15
C THR A 147 -0.68 -16.29 17.62
N LEU A 148 -1.61 -15.89 16.75
CA LEU A 148 -3.05 -16.03 16.94
C LEU A 148 -3.63 -16.57 15.63
N LEU A 149 -4.35 -17.69 15.67
CA LEU A 149 -4.85 -18.39 14.48
C LEU A 149 -3.77 -18.80 13.47
N GLY A 150 -2.53 -18.97 13.92
CA GLY A 150 -1.39 -19.34 13.06
C GLY A 150 -0.74 -18.15 12.32
N THR A 151 -1.19 -16.92 12.54
CA THR A 151 -0.53 -15.70 12.06
C THR A 151 0.13 -14.95 13.23
N PRO A 152 1.23 -14.21 13.00
CA PRO A 152 1.80 -13.30 13.98
C PRO A 152 0.77 -12.27 14.50
N VAL A 153 0.87 -11.89 15.78
CA VAL A 153 -0.04 -10.88 16.37
C VAL A 153 0.13 -9.51 15.69
N GLU A 154 1.33 -9.21 15.22
CA GLU A 154 1.67 -7.98 14.49
C GLU A 154 0.86 -7.86 13.18
N THR A 155 0.49 -8.99 12.56
CA THR A 155 -0.36 -9.02 11.38
C THR A 155 -1.73 -8.35 11.64
N PHE A 156 -2.23 -8.38 12.88
CA PHE A 156 -3.49 -7.72 13.27
C PHE A 156 -3.40 -6.18 13.29
N VAL A 157 -2.18 -5.63 13.40
CA VAL A 157 -1.93 -4.20 13.28
C VAL A 157 -1.61 -3.85 11.82
N TYR A 158 -0.74 -4.65 11.19
CA TYR A 158 -0.30 -4.44 9.82
C TYR A 158 -1.46 -4.47 8.82
N VAL A 159 -2.34 -5.47 8.91
CA VAL A 159 -3.43 -5.68 7.94
C VAL A 159 -4.37 -4.47 7.85
N PRO A 160 -4.96 -3.97 8.96
CA PRO A 160 -5.80 -2.76 8.90
C PRO A 160 -5.06 -1.53 8.37
N VAL A 161 -3.77 -1.39 8.70
CA VAL A 161 -2.94 -0.23 8.32
C VAL A 161 -2.76 -0.17 6.81
N PHE A 162 -2.28 -1.24 6.18
CA PHE A 162 -2.09 -1.22 4.72
C PHE A 162 -3.43 -1.23 3.98
N MET A 163 -4.45 -1.92 4.52
CA MET A 163 -5.78 -1.91 3.92
C MET A 163 -6.39 -0.51 3.91
N ALA A 164 -6.12 0.31 4.94
CA ALA A 164 -6.56 1.70 4.95
C ALA A 164 -5.98 2.49 3.77
N LEU A 165 -4.70 2.29 3.44
CA LEU A 165 -4.05 2.91 2.28
C LEU A 165 -4.66 2.42 0.95
N VAL A 166 -4.78 1.11 0.76
CA VAL A 166 -5.30 0.51 -0.48
C VAL A 166 -6.78 0.80 -0.71
N VAL A 167 -7.60 0.75 0.35
CA VAL A 167 -9.03 1.10 0.28
C VAL A 167 -9.20 2.58 -0.06
N SER A 168 -8.41 3.46 0.57
CA SER A 168 -8.46 4.89 0.25
C SER A 168 -8.00 5.18 -1.17
N PHE A 169 -6.95 4.50 -1.66
CA PHE A 169 -6.54 4.55 -3.05
C PHE A 169 -7.69 4.19 -4.00
N THR A 170 -8.34 3.06 -3.74
CA THR A 170 -9.47 2.58 -4.54
C THR A 170 -10.63 3.56 -4.52
N LYS A 171 -10.98 4.11 -3.35
CA LYS A 171 -12.09 5.06 -3.18
C LYS A 171 -11.78 6.44 -3.77
N TYR A 172 -10.55 6.94 -3.62
CA TYR A 172 -10.11 8.19 -4.24
C TYR A 172 -10.27 8.14 -5.75
N TRP A 173 -9.71 7.12 -6.40
CA TRP A 173 -9.79 6.97 -7.84
C TRP A 173 -11.21 6.61 -8.33
N SER A 174 -12.05 6.05 -7.46
CA SER A 174 -13.48 5.87 -7.76
C SER A 174 -14.21 7.20 -7.98
N PHE A 175 -13.79 8.33 -7.39
CA PHE A 175 -14.38 9.64 -7.71
C PHE A 175 -14.19 9.99 -9.19
N TYR A 176 -12.98 9.77 -9.69
CA TYR A 176 -12.64 10.00 -11.08
C TYR A 176 -13.40 9.04 -12.01
N ILE A 177 -13.34 7.74 -11.74
CA ILE A 177 -13.99 6.72 -12.58
C ILE A 177 -15.50 6.93 -12.62
N MET A 178 -16.13 7.25 -11.50
CA MET A 178 -17.58 7.45 -11.44
C MET A 178 -18.01 8.85 -11.89
N SER A 179 -17.09 9.71 -12.31
CA SER A 179 -17.36 11.11 -12.67
C SER A 179 -18.12 11.85 -11.56
N LYS A 180 -17.83 11.54 -10.30
CA LYS A 180 -18.46 12.22 -9.16
C LYS A 180 -17.91 13.65 -9.09
N PRO A 181 -18.78 14.68 -8.95
CA PRO A 181 -18.32 16.04 -8.81
C PRO A 181 -17.52 16.18 -7.51
N VAL A 182 -16.31 16.74 -7.61
CA VAL A 182 -15.46 17.08 -6.47
C VAL A 182 -15.32 18.59 -6.48
N ILE A 183 -15.89 19.25 -5.47
CA ILE A 183 -15.88 20.71 -5.38
C ILE A 183 -14.51 21.14 -4.86
N PRO A 184 -13.76 21.98 -5.60
CA PRO A 184 -12.52 22.54 -5.09
C PRO A 184 -12.85 23.52 -3.97
N LEU A 185 -12.39 23.22 -2.75
CA LEU A 185 -12.47 24.18 -1.66
C LEU A 185 -11.45 25.31 -1.84
N ARG A 186 -11.92 26.55 -1.70
CA ARG A 186 -11.07 27.76 -1.68
C ARG A 186 -10.23 27.86 -0.40
N HIS A 187 -10.78 27.43 0.73
CA HIS A 187 -10.10 27.41 2.02
C HIS A 187 -10.22 26.03 2.64
N ARG A 188 -9.08 25.40 2.93
CA ARG A 188 -9.04 24.13 3.65
C ARG A 188 -8.62 24.36 5.08
N PRO A 189 -9.20 23.64 6.05
CA PRO A 189 -8.73 23.67 7.43
C PRO A 189 -7.34 23.04 7.50
N TRP A 190 -6.34 23.92 7.52
CA TRP A 190 -4.90 23.64 7.47
C TRP A 190 -4.48 22.59 8.50
N VAL A 191 -4.95 22.71 9.75
CA VAL A 191 -4.67 21.77 10.84
C VAL A 191 -5.21 20.37 10.56
N ARG A 192 -6.42 20.27 10.01
CA ARG A 192 -7.04 18.97 9.69
C ARG A 192 -6.31 18.28 8.53
N SER A 193 -5.94 19.05 7.49
CA SER A 193 -5.12 18.55 6.38
C SER A 193 -3.78 18.00 6.90
N PHE A 194 -3.11 18.76 7.78
CA PHE A 194 -1.87 18.32 8.42
C PHE A 194 -2.06 17.03 9.24
N ALA A 195 -3.12 16.94 10.05
CA ALA A 195 -3.43 15.75 10.84
C ALA A 195 -3.71 14.51 9.97
N ILE A 196 -4.43 14.66 8.86
CA ILE A 196 -4.68 13.57 7.91
C ILE A 196 -3.37 13.14 7.24
N THR A 197 -2.51 14.08 6.84
CA THR A 197 -1.18 13.76 6.30
C THR A 197 -0.32 13.03 7.32
N LEU A 198 -0.33 13.47 8.59
CA LEU A 198 0.36 12.80 9.69
C LEU A 198 -0.09 11.34 9.82
N VAL A 199 -1.39 11.08 9.86
CA VAL A 199 -1.92 9.71 9.94
C VAL A 199 -1.49 8.91 8.71
N SER A 200 -1.61 9.49 7.51
CA SER A 200 -1.26 8.78 6.27
C SER A 200 0.21 8.38 6.19
N VAL A 201 1.12 9.26 6.59
CA VAL A 201 2.56 8.97 6.58
C VAL A 201 2.89 7.95 7.67
N LEU A 202 2.32 8.05 8.86
CA LEU A 202 2.52 7.05 9.92
C LEU A 202 2.03 5.65 9.51
N LEU A 203 0.87 5.55 8.87
CA LEU A 203 0.37 4.28 8.33
C LEU A 203 1.36 3.68 7.33
N PHE A 204 1.95 4.52 6.48
CA PHE A 204 2.98 4.08 5.56
C PHE A 204 4.26 3.63 6.27
N GLU A 205 4.79 4.42 7.21
CA GLU A 205 6.01 4.08 7.98
C GLU A 205 5.86 2.73 8.69
N ILE A 206 4.71 2.47 9.31
CA ILE A 206 4.41 1.16 9.94
C ILE A 206 4.40 0.02 8.90
N THR A 207 3.98 0.30 7.67
CA THR A 207 3.94 -0.71 6.60
C THR A 207 5.34 -1.09 6.12
N VAL A 208 6.30 -0.15 6.17
CA VAL A 208 7.61 -0.31 5.54
C VAL A 208 8.77 -0.49 6.53
N GLU A 209 8.48 -0.41 7.84
CA GLU A 209 9.45 -0.48 8.92
C GLU A 209 10.45 -1.66 8.78
N PRO A 210 10.03 -2.90 8.47
CA PRO A 210 10.98 -4.02 8.37
C PRO A 210 11.95 -3.93 7.17
N MET A 211 11.70 -3.06 6.19
CA MET A 211 12.51 -2.98 4.97
C MET A 211 13.71 -2.05 5.10
N VAL A 212 13.63 -1.07 5.99
CA VAL A 212 14.57 0.06 6.05
C VAL A 212 14.89 0.38 7.49
N GLN A 213 16.19 0.34 7.80
CA GLN A 213 16.72 0.73 9.08
C GLN A 213 17.15 2.20 9.01
N ASN A 214 16.58 3.02 9.88
CA ASN A 214 17.02 4.41 10.04
C ASN A 214 18.06 4.47 11.17
N VAL A 215 19.30 4.79 10.85
CA VAL A 215 20.42 4.72 11.80
C VAL A 215 21.09 6.08 12.01
N GLY A 216 21.78 6.24 13.14
CA GLY A 216 22.53 7.47 13.45
C GLY A 216 21.67 8.67 13.84
N PHE A 217 20.36 8.49 14.06
CA PHE A 217 19.51 9.52 14.66
C PHE A 217 19.65 9.50 16.19
N PRO A 218 19.36 10.62 16.89
CA PRO A 218 19.33 10.64 18.35
C PRO A 218 18.32 9.63 18.91
N ALA A 219 18.67 8.93 19.99
CA ALA A 219 17.84 7.88 20.60
C ALA A 219 16.42 8.37 20.97
N TRP A 220 16.28 9.62 21.41
CA TRP A 220 14.98 10.21 21.75
C TRP A 220 14.03 10.36 20.56
N SER A 221 14.56 10.34 19.34
CA SER A 221 13.77 10.53 18.13
C SER A 221 13.06 9.26 17.67
N TYR A 222 13.45 8.08 18.14
CA TYR A 222 12.80 6.82 17.76
C TYR A 222 11.48 6.66 18.52
N ILE A 223 10.39 6.47 17.78
CA ILE A 223 9.04 6.35 18.35
C ILE A 223 8.62 4.88 18.42
N PHE A 224 8.94 4.11 17.37
CA PHE A 224 8.59 2.71 17.26
C PHE A 224 9.64 2.00 16.40
N HIS A 225 10.43 1.11 17.01
CA HIS A 225 11.57 0.45 16.36
C HIS A 225 12.43 1.45 15.57
N ASP A 226 12.49 1.32 14.24
CA ASP A 226 13.29 2.16 13.34
C ASP A 226 12.56 3.42 12.84
N ILE A 227 11.32 3.66 13.26
CA ILE A 227 10.56 4.87 12.88
C ILE A 227 11.00 6.06 13.74
N THR A 228 11.54 7.10 13.10
CA THR A 228 12.01 8.32 13.79
C THR A 228 11.07 9.51 13.61
N LEU A 229 10.83 10.26 14.68
CA LEU A 229 10.07 11.51 14.68
C LEU A 229 10.65 12.53 13.71
N VAL A 230 11.98 12.59 13.58
CA VAL A 230 12.67 13.55 12.72
C VAL A 230 12.37 13.25 11.26
N LEU A 231 12.58 12.02 10.82
CA LEU A 231 12.38 11.63 9.43
C LEU A 231 10.89 11.63 9.06
N THR A 232 10.06 11.00 9.89
CA THR A 232 8.60 10.99 9.68
C THR A 232 8.03 12.40 9.70
N GLY A 233 8.50 13.27 10.62
CA GLY A 233 8.13 14.68 10.65
C GLY A 233 8.50 15.42 9.36
N ALA A 234 9.69 15.18 8.82
CA ALA A 234 10.12 15.75 7.55
C ALA A 234 9.21 15.30 6.39
N TRP A 235 8.87 14.01 6.32
CA TRP A 235 7.96 13.48 5.29
C TRP A 235 6.54 14.04 5.41
N ILE A 236 6.03 14.20 6.64
CA ILE A 236 4.73 14.82 6.88
C ILE A 236 4.73 16.26 6.36
N VAL A 237 5.72 17.06 6.76
CA VAL A 237 5.83 18.48 6.36
C VAL A 237 5.97 18.59 4.84
N LEU A 238 6.83 17.79 4.23
CA LEU A 238 7.06 17.82 2.78
C LEU A 238 5.80 17.45 2.00
N THR A 239 5.15 16.34 2.36
CA THR A 239 3.91 15.88 1.72
C THR A 239 2.81 16.91 1.83
N TRP A 240 2.64 17.46 3.03
CA TRP A 240 1.62 18.44 3.33
C TRP A 240 1.90 19.78 2.63
N LEU A 241 3.14 20.27 2.58
CA LEU A 241 3.52 21.45 1.81
C LEU A 241 3.30 21.24 0.32
N ALA A 242 3.66 20.07 -0.22
CA ALA A 242 3.45 19.75 -1.64
C ALA A 242 1.96 19.76 -2.00
N ILE A 243 1.11 19.20 -1.14
CA ILE A 243 -0.34 19.27 -1.27
C ILE A 243 -0.81 20.73 -1.31
N ASN A 244 -0.42 21.55 -0.33
CA ASN A 244 -0.86 22.94 -0.25
C ASN A 244 -0.35 23.79 -1.43
N LEU A 245 0.89 23.55 -1.87
CA LEU A 245 1.49 24.21 -3.02
C LEU A 245 0.66 23.94 -4.28
N VAL A 246 0.38 22.66 -4.54
CA VAL A 246 -0.37 22.28 -5.74
C VAL A 246 -1.81 22.75 -5.67
N ASP A 247 -2.44 22.71 -4.51
CA ASP A 247 -3.80 23.24 -4.33
C ASP A 247 -3.88 24.75 -4.52
N LYS A 248 -2.83 25.49 -4.16
CA LYS A 248 -2.76 26.94 -4.36
C LYS A 248 -2.54 27.31 -5.82
N PHE A 249 -1.59 26.67 -6.50
CA PHE A 249 -1.16 27.07 -7.84
C PHE A 249 -1.88 26.33 -8.98
N PHE A 250 -2.29 25.09 -8.77
CA PHE A 250 -2.94 24.24 -9.77
C PHE A 250 -4.40 23.95 -9.45
N ILE A 251 -5.10 24.88 -8.79
CA ILE A 251 -6.52 24.70 -8.40
C ILE A 251 -7.45 24.41 -9.58
N HIS A 252 -7.09 24.86 -10.79
CA HIS A 252 -7.86 24.69 -12.03
C HIS A 252 -7.62 23.35 -12.72
N PHE A 253 -6.62 22.57 -12.29
CA PHE A 253 -6.34 21.26 -12.89
C PHE A 253 -7.45 20.26 -12.57
N SER A 254 -7.66 19.31 -13.50
CA SER A 254 -8.52 18.15 -13.25
C SER A 254 -7.98 17.31 -12.09
N LEU A 255 -8.81 16.44 -11.50
CA LEU A 255 -8.41 15.55 -10.40
C LEU A 255 -7.13 14.75 -10.74
N ARG A 256 -7.04 14.23 -11.97
CA ARG A 256 -5.85 13.53 -12.50
C ARG A 256 -4.63 14.44 -12.58
N GLY A 257 -4.78 15.61 -13.18
CA GLY A 257 -3.70 16.58 -13.32
C GLY A 257 -3.16 17.04 -11.96
N LYS A 258 -4.05 17.31 -11.00
CA LYS A 258 -3.67 17.64 -9.62
C LYS A 258 -2.92 16.51 -8.94
N PHE A 259 -3.39 15.27 -9.11
CA PHE A 259 -2.73 14.11 -8.51
C PHE A 259 -1.31 13.91 -9.03
N LEU A 260 -1.13 14.01 -10.35
CA LEU A 260 0.20 13.97 -10.97
C LEU A 260 1.09 15.13 -10.51
N ALA A 261 0.52 16.33 -10.33
CA ALA A 261 1.25 17.46 -9.78
C ALA A 261 1.65 17.24 -8.32
N TYR A 262 0.77 16.69 -7.46
CA TYR A 262 1.14 16.31 -6.08
C TYR A 262 2.29 15.32 -6.09
N LEU A 263 2.19 14.25 -6.90
CA LEU A 263 3.25 13.25 -7.04
C LEU A 263 4.57 13.88 -7.52
N GLY A 264 4.53 14.73 -8.54
CA GLY A 264 5.72 15.38 -9.09
C GLY A 264 6.41 16.29 -8.07
N VAL A 265 5.65 17.11 -7.34
CA VAL A 265 6.20 18.02 -6.32
C VAL A 265 6.77 17.22 -5.14
N VAL A 266 6.04 16.21 -4.66
CA VAL A 266 6.53 15.34 -3.58
C VAL A 266 7.80 14.61 -4.02
N PHE A 267 7.80 14.01 -5.21
CA PHE A 267 8.96 13.32 -5.77
C PHE A 267 10.18 14.23 -5.88
N ALA A 268 10.02 15.45 -6.36
CA ALA A 268 11.10 16.44 -6.47
C ALA A 268 11.70 16.82 -5.12
N GLY A 269 10.93 16.77 -4.03
CA GLY A 269 11.43 17.00 -2.68
C GLY A 269 12.01 15.75 -2.02
N VAL A 270 11.34 14.60 -2.17
CA VAL A 270 11.73 13.37 -1.48
C VAL A 270 12.94 12.72 -2.10
N LEU A 271 13.04 12.66 -3.43
CA LEU A 271 14.17 11.98 -4.08
C LEU A 271 15.54 12.56 -3.63
N PRO A 272 15.78 13.88 -3.62
CA PRO A 272 17.03 14.44 -3.11
C PRO A 272 17.27 14.14 -1.62
N ALA A 273 16.22 14.19 -0.79
CA ALA A 273 16.32 13.88 0.63
C ALA A 273 16.67 12.40 0.85
N GLU A 274 16.05 11.49 0.11
CA GLU A 274 16.32 10.06 0.14
C GLU A 274 17.76 9.75 -0.33
N ILE A 275 18.21 10.38 -1.42
CA ILE A 275 19.60 10.28 -1.90
C ILE A 275 20.57 10.70 -0.80
N TRP A 276 20.31 11.82 -0.14
CA TRP A 276 21.17 12.30 0.95
C TRP A 276 21.17 11.36 2.16
N LEU A 277 20.01 10.83 2.56
CA LEU A 277 19.89 9.89 3.68
C LEU A 277 20.63 8.57 3.41
N ILE A 278 20.56 8.05 2.19
CA ILE A 278 21.30 6.85 1.78
C ILE A 278 22.80 7.15 1.75
N ALA A 279 23.21 8.25 1.11
CA ALA A 279 24.62 8.61 0.97
C ALA A 279 25.31 8.92 2.31
N SER A 280 24.58 9.48 3.27
CA SER A 280 25.07 9.75 4.63
C SER A 280 25.03 8.51 5.54
N GLY A 281 24.46 7.41 5.07
CA GLY A 281 24.31 6.17 5.85
C GLY A 281 23.21 6.25 6.91
N HIS A 282 22.38 7.30 6.93
CA HIS A 282 21.25 7.42 7.85
C HIS A 282 20.07 6.50 7.49
N ARG A 283 20.01 6.03 6.25
CA ARG A 283 18.96 5.14 5.76
C ARG A 283 19.58 3.95 5.06
N VAL A 284 19.42 2.77 5.65
CA VAL A 284 20.06 1.52 5.22
C VAL A 284 18.98 0.49 4.91
N TYR A 285 19.00 -0.05 3.70
CA TYR A 285 18.08 -1.11 3.29
C TYR A 285 18.54 -2.47 3.82
N GLY A 286 17.59 -3.29 4.29
CA GLY A 286 17.87 -4.63 4.79
C GLY A 286 18.43 -5.57 3.70
N PRO A 287 19.16 -6.64 4.07
CA PRO A 287 19.69 -7.62 3.13
C PRO A 287 18.67 -8.18 2.15
N SER A 288 17.44 -8.50 2.60
CA SER A 288 16.38 -9.01 1.72
C SER A 288 15.98 -7.96 0.67
N THR A 289 15.86 -6.69 1.07
CA THR A 289 15.57 -5.56 0.17
C THR A 289 16.67 -5.35 -0.86
N VAL A 290 17.93 -5.33 -0.43
CA VAL A 290 19.07 -5.17 -1.34
C VAL A 290 19.17 -6.34 -2.33
N SER A 291 18.87 -7.57 -1.88
CA SER A 291 18.87 -8.75 -2.75
C SER A 291 17.77 -8.73 -3.82
N ALA A 292 16.70 -7.97 -3.58
CA ALA A 292 15.61 -7.77 -4.54
C ALA A 292 15.89 -6.68 -5.57
N PHE A 293 16.96 -5.88 -5.41
CA PHE A 293 17.32 -4.88 -6.41
C PHE A 293 17.95 -5.53 -7.64
N THR A 294 17.69 -4.97 -8.81
CA THR A 294 18.27 -5.41 -10.10
C THR A 294 19.77 -5.14 -10.19
N GLY A 295 20.35 -4.41 -9.23
CA GLY A 295 21.74 -3.93 -9.26
C GLY A 295 21.92 -2.70 -10.15
N LEU A 296 20.86 -2.20 -10.80
CA LEU A 296 20.90 -0.97 -11.57
C LEU A 296 20.80 0.24 -10.64
N HIS A 297 21.65 1.23 -10.89
CA HIS A 297 21.69 2.48 -10.15
C HIS A 297 21.38 3.66 -11.07
N VAL A 298 20.75 4.71 -10.55
CA VAL A 298 20.51 5.92 -11.33
C VAL A 298 21.85 6.59 -11.64
N PRO A 299 22.14 6.94 -12.91
CA PRO A 299 23.39 7.60 -13.28
C PRO A 299 23.69 8.78 -12.36
N TRP A 300 24.97 8.95 -11.98
CA TRP A 300 25.44 10.03 -11.09
C TRP A 300 25.02 9.91 -9.61
N THR A 301 24.25 8.89 -9.25
CA THR A 301 23.91 8.56 -7.86
C THR A 301 24.24 7.09 -7.58
N LEU A 302 24.45 6.74 -6.32
CA LEU A 302 24.55 5.34 -5.89
C LEU A 302 23.20 4.79 -5.41
N VAL A 303 22.09 5.41 -5.83
CA VAL A 303 20.75 5.00 -5.42
C VAL A 303 20.19 3.97 -6.39
N PRO A 304 19.69 2.82 -5.90
CA PRO A 304 19.04 1.81 -6.73
C PRO A 304 17.84 2.36 -7.49
N VAL A 305 17.66 1.92 -8.72
CA VAL A 305 16.57 2.37 -9.59
C VAL A 305 15.20 2.07 -8.97
N GLU A 306 15.07 0.96 -8.25
CA GLU A 306 13.87 0.54 -7.52
C GLU A 306 13.45 1.56 -6.45
N VAL A 307 14.40 2.21 -5.77
CA VAL A 307 14.11 3.27 -4.79
C VAL A 307 13.47 4.46 -5.50
N VAL A 308 14.04 4.86 -6.64
CA VAL A 308 13.54 6.01 -7.41
C VAL A 308 12.14 5.75 -7.97
N PHE A 309 11.87 4.55 -8.48
CA PHE A 309 10.51 4.18 -8.91
C PHE A 309 9.56 3.89 -7.73
N GLY A 310 10.09 3.46 -6.59
CA GLY A 310 9.31 3.22 -5.37
C GLY A 310 8.67 4.49 -4.83
N ILE A 311 9.39 5.62 -4.85
CA ILE A 311 8.92 6.93 -4.37
C ILE A 311 7.53 7.32 -4.89
N PRO A 312 7.33 7.50 -6.22
CA PRO A 312 6.03 7.90 -6.74
C PRO A 312 4.94 6.84 -6.48
N LEU A 313 5.30 5.56 -6.40
CA LEU A 313 4.35 4.48 -6.16
C LEU A 313 3.81 4.51 -4.73
N TYR A 314 4.66 4.59 -3.71
CA TYR A 314 4.17 4.64 -2.33
C TYR A 314 3.47 5.97 -2.02
N PHE A 315 3.96 7.09 -2.57
CA PHE A 315 3.26 8.35 -2.41
C PHE A 315 1.91 8.36 -3.13
N ALA A 316 1.70 7.51 -4.14
CA ALA A 316 0.36 7.37 -4.72
C ALA A 316 -0.64 6.84 -3.69
N LEU A 317 -0.23 5.92 -2.80
CA LEU A 317 -1.08 5.42 -1.72
C LEU A 317 -1.30 6.49 -0.63
N ILE A 318 -0.22 7.14 -0.17
CA ILE A 318 -0.27 8.20 0.85
C ILE A 318 -1.15 9.36 0.36
N LEU A 319 -0.86 9.91 -0.81
CA LEU A 319 -1.62 11.04 -1.36
C LEU A 319 -3.07 10.67 -1.61
N SER A 320 -3.37 9.45 -2.08
CA SER A 320 -4.75 9.03 -2.26
C SER A 320 -5.49 8.89 -0.94
N PHE A 321 -4.82 8.43 0.13
CA PHE A 321 -5.38 8.43 1.47
C PHE A 321 -5.73 9.84 1.94
N VAL A 322 -4.76 10.76 1.86
CA VAL A 322 -4.99 12.15 2.28
C VAL A 322 -6.13 12.79 1.49
N LYS A 323 -6.10 12.65 0.15
CA LYS A 323 -7.11 13.27 -0.72
C LYS A 323 -8.47 12.63 -0.62
N TYR A 324 -8.56 11.32 -0.40
CA TYR A 324 -9.82 10.66 -0.12
C TYR A 324 -10.48 11.26 1.13
N TRP A 325 -9.74 11.34 2.24
CA TRP A 325 -10.24 11.86 3.50
C TRP A 325 -10.57 13.35 3.45
N GLU A 326 -9.75 14.17 2.80
CA GLU A 326 -10.08 15.58 2.55
C GLU A 326 -11.39 15.69 1.77
N ILE A 327 -11.55 14.95 0.67
CA ILE A 327 -12.73 15.04 -0.19
C ILE A 327 -14.02 14.66 0.58
N ILE A 328 -14.03 13.54 1.31
CA ILE A 328 -15.26 13.06 1.97
C ILE A 328 -15.66 13.88 3.22
N LEU A 329 -14.70 14.57 3.84
CA LEU A 329 -14.99 15.43 5.00
C LEU A 329 -15.49 16.81 4.55
N ASP A 330 -15.13 17.22 3.34
CA ASP A 330 -15.39 18.56 2.81
C ASP A 330 -16.55 18.64 1.81
N ASN A 331 -16.75 17.60 0.99
CA ASN A 331 -17.85 17.52 0.04
C ASN A 331 -19.01 16.78 0.71
N LYS A 332 -19.86 17.52 1.42
CA LYS A 332 -21.10 17.01 2.03
C LYS A 332 -22.29 17.09 1.09
#